data_AF-A0A1M5CFP9-F1
#
_entry.id   AF-A0A1M5CFP9-F1
#
_cell.length_a   1.000
_cell.length_b   1.000
_cell.length_c   1.000
_cell.angle_alpha   90.00
_cell.angle_beta   90.00
_cell.angle_gamma   90.00
#
_symmetry.space_group_name_H-M   'P 1'
#
loop_
_entity.id
_entity.type
_entity.pdbx_description
1 polymer ?
#
loop_
_entity_poly.entity_id
_entity_poly.type
_entity_poly.pdbx_seq_one_letter_code
_entity_poly.pdbx_strand_id
1 'polypeptide(L)' 'MKKEDKYSEFETKARTGELPDELNPILLFNLTCTKLLIQILIGEIDPVELANRELRNRGLDNKGMWEGLKRVPL' A
#
# COMPACT_ATOMS: atom_id res chain seq x y z
N MET A 1 -17.33 -19.44 -13.18
CA MET A 1 -17.64 -18.57 -12.02
C MET A 1 -16.60 -17.47 -11.99
N LYS A 2 -16.93 -16.23 -12.37
CA LYS A 2 -15.98 -15.12 -12.25
C LYS A 2 -15.84 -14.86 -10.75
N LYS A 3 -14.65 -15.11 -10.19
CA LYS A 3 -14.35 -14.69 -8.81
C LYS A 3 -14.64 -13.19 -8.76
N GLU A 4 -15.42 -12.75 -7.78
CA GLU A 4 -15.56 -11.33 -7.50
C GLU A 4 -14.16 -10.77 -7.31
N ASP A 5 -13.77 -9.91 -8.25
CA ASP A 5 -12.49 -9.25 -8.18
C ASP A 5 -12.58 -8.28 -7.02
N LYS A 6 -11.85 -8.56 -5.94
CA LYS A 6 -11.78 -7.73 -4.72
C LYS A 6 -11.45 -6.26 -5.04
N TYR A 7 -10.86 -6.01 -6.22
CA TYR A 7 -10.49 -4.68 -6.69
C TYR A 7 -11.58 -3.94 -7.48
N SER A 8 -12.64 -4.63 -7.91
CA SER A 8 -13.78 -4.03 -8.65
C SER A 8 -14.55 -2.98 -7.85
N GLU A 9 -14.58 -3.10 -6.52
CA GLU A 9 -15.19 -2.10 -5.64
C GLU A 9 -14.39 -0.80 -5.64
N PHE A 10 -13.06 -0.88 -5.61
CA PHE A 10 -12.18 0.29 -5.69
C PHE A 10 -12.34 1.02 -7.03
N GLU A 11 -12.41 0.29 -8.14
CA GLU A 11 -12.71 0.84 -9.48
C GLU A 11 -14.05 1.58 -9.51
N THR A 12 -15.09 0.98 -8.91
CA THR A 12 -16.42 1.57 -8.86
C THR A 12 -16.43 2.86 -8.06
N LYS A 13 -15.86 2.85 -6.85
CA LYS A 13 -15.79 4.01 -5.95
C LYS A 13 -14.91 5.12 -6.49
N ALA A 14 -13.81 4.78 -7.16
CA ALA A 14 -12.96 5.76 -7.85
C ALA A 14 -13.74 6.46 -8.97
N ARG A 15 -14.49 5.70 -9.79
CA ARG A 15 -15.30 6.26 -10.88
C ARG A 15 -16.44 7.15 -10.39
N THR A 16 -17.03 6.86 -9.24
CA THR A 16 -18.10 7.70 -8.65
C THR A 16 -17.56 8.86 -7.82
N GLY A 17 -16.25 8.95 -7.60
CA GLY A 17 -15.62 9.99 -6.77
C GLY A 17 -15.78 9.78 -5.27
N GLU A 18 -16.25 8.61 -4.84
CA GLU A 18 -16.41 8.25 -3.42
C GLU A 18 -15.08 7.87 -2.75
N LEU A 19 -14.06 7.56 -3.55
CA LEU A 19 -12.72 7.20 -3.08
C LEU A 19 -11.70 8.27 -3.52
N PRO A 20 -11.06 8.98 -2.58
CA PRO A 20 -9.96 9.89 -2.89
C PRO A 20 -8.79 9.14 -3.56
N ASP A 21 -8.12 9.79 -4.51
CA ASP A 21 -6.98 9.24 -5.25
C ASP A 21 -5.86 8.71 -4.33
N GLU A 22 -5.58 9.43 -3.24
CA GLU A 22 -4.57 9.07 -2.23
C GLU A 22 -4.91 7.79 -1.44
N LEU A 23 -6.18 7.39 -1.44
CA LEU A 23 -6.67 6.16 -0.81
C LEU A 23 -7.00 5.06 -1.84
N ASN A 24 -6.71 5.29 -3.14
CA ASN A 24 -7.01 4.35 -4.20
C ASN A 24 -5.84 3.40 -4.51
N PRO A 25 -5.91 2.11 -4.11
CA PRO A 25 -4.82 1.17 -4.37
C PRO A 25 -4.64 0.85 -5.86
N ILE A 26 -5.66 1.03 -6.69
CA ILE A 26 -5.57 0.83 -8.14
C ILE A 26 -4.69 1.90 -8.75
N LEU A 27 -4.89 3.15 -8.32
CA LEU A 27 -4.11 4.27 -8.81
C LEU A 27 -2.62 4.14 -8.42
N LEU A 28 -2.33 3.66 -7.21
CA LEU A 28 -0.96 3.38 -6.76
C LEU A 28 -0.20 2.48 -7.76
N PHE A 29 -0.82 1.35 -8.16
CA PHE A 29 -0.18 0.42 -9.09
C PHE A 29 -0.24 0.90 -10.55
N ASN A 30 -1.26 1.68 -10.94
CA ASN A 30 -1.35 2.28 -12.26
C ASN A 30 -0.19 3.28 -12.52
N LEU A 31 0.20 4.03 -11.49
CA LEU A 31 1.32 4.98 -11.54
C LEU A 31 2.70 4.31 -11.36
N THR A 32 2.73 3.02 -11.01
CA THR A 32 3.99 2.29 -10.81
C THR A 32 4.56 1.81 -12.14
N CYS A 33 5.86 2.02 -12.36
CA CYS A 33 6.54 1.59 -13.57
C CYS A 33 6.43 0.07 -13.81
N THR A 34 6.15 -0.34 -15.06
CA THR A 34 6.01 -1.75 -15.46
C THR A 34 7.15 -2.65 -14.99
N LYS A 35 8.40 -2.17 -15.02
CA LYS A 35 9.55 -2.97 -14.55
C LYS A 35 9.43 -3.31 -13.06
N LEU A 36 9.02 -2.35 -12.22
CA LEU A 36 8.83 -2.58 -10.79
C LEU A 36 7.67 -3.54 -10.53
N LEU A 37 6.59 -3.45 -11.31
CA LEU A 37 5.47 -4.41 -11.24
C LEU A 37 5.94 -5.84 -11.53
N ILE A 38 6.78 -6.03 -12.56
CA ILE A 38 7.36 -7.33 -12.88
C ILE A 38 8.23 -7.83 -11.73
N GLN A 39 9.09 -6.97 -11.16
CA GLN A 39 9.96 -7.33 -10.04
C GLN A 39 9.17 -7.73 -8.79
N ILE A 40 8.04 -7.07 -8.51
CA ILE A 40 7.10 -7.48 -7.46
C ILE A 40 6.53 -8.87 -7.78
N LEU A 41 6.10 -9.10 -9.02
CA LEU A 41 5.46 -10.36 -9.41
C LEU A 41 6.41 -11.58 -9.34
N ILE A 42 7.69 -11.39 -9.67
CA ILE A 42 8.70 -12.47 -9.63
C ILE A 42 9.36 -12.60 -8.24
N GLY A 43 8.99 -11.77 -7.27
CA GLY A 43 9.52 -11.80 -5.90
C GLY A 43 10.89 -11.15 -5.71
N GLU A 44 11.38 -10.37 -6.69
CA GLU A 44 12.60 -9.56 -6.51
C GLU A 44 12.37 -8.37 -5.57
N ILE A 45 11.17 -7.79 -5.58
CA ILE A 45 10.73 -6.77 -4.64
C ILE A 45 9.64 -7.37 -3.76
N ASP A 46 9.83 -7.32 -2.44
CA ASP A 46 8.76 -7.53 -1.49
C ASP A 46 8.03 -6.20 -1.22
N PRO A 47 6.81 -6.00 -1.75
CA PRO A 47 6.07 -4.76 -1.55
C PRO A 47 5.63 -4.58 -0.08
N VAL A 48 5.49 -5.67 0.69
CA VAL A 48 5.11 -5.61 2.11
C VAL A 48 6.29 -5.12 2.96
N GLU A 49 7.50 -5.62 2.70
CA GLU A 49 8.74 -5.12 3.30
C GLU A 49 8.91 -3.61 3.03
N LEU A 50 8.70 -3.18 1.78
CA LEU A 50 8.82 -1.78 1.39
C LEU A 50 7.76 -0.89 2.09
N ALA A 51 6.51 -1.34 2.18
CA ALA A 51 5.47 -0.64 2.91
C ALA A 51 5.80 -0.52 4.41
N ASN A 52 6.31 -1.58 5.04
CA ASN A 52 6.76 -1.53 6.44
C ASN A 52 7.92 -0.54 6.64
N ARG A 53 8.90 -0.52 5.74
CA ARG A 53 10.00 0.45 5.79
C ARG A 53 9.48 1.89 5.71
N GLU A 54 8.52 2.14 4.83
CA GLU A 54 7.88 3.43 4.66
C GLU A 54 7.08 3.86 5.90
N LEU A 55 6.34 2.95 6.55
CA LEU A 55 5.66 3.24 7.82
C LEU A 55 6.65 3.57 8.94
N ARG A 56 7.73 2.80 9.06
CA ARG A 56 8.79 3.05 10.05
C ARG A 56 9.48 4.39 9.85
N ASN A 57 9.73 4.79 8.60
CA ASN A 57 10.26 6.12 8.26
C ASN A 57 9.32 7.25 8.70
N ARG A 58 8.01 6.98 8.77
CA ARG A 58 6.98 7.89 9.29
C ARG A 58 6.78 7.77 10.81
N GLY A 59 7.52 6.89 11.47
CA GLY A 59 7.38 6.61 12.89
C GLY A 59 6.12 5.83 13.25
N LEU A 60 5.60 5.01 12.33
CA LEU A 60 4.37 4.23 12.49
C LEU A 60 4.64 2.72 12.47
N ASP A 61 3.85 1.96 13.23
CA ASP A 61 3.79 0.50 13.15
C ASP A 61 2.88 0.02 12.00
N ASN A 62 2.74 -1.30 11.85
CA ASN A 62 1.85 -1.91 10.85
C ASN A 62 0.35 -1.75 11.15
N LYS A 63 -0.01 -1.10 12.27
CA LYS A 63 -1.37 -0.69 12.63
C LYS A 63 -1.57 0.82 12.45
N GLY A 64 -0.55 1.55 11.99
CA GLY A 64 -0.58 3.00 11.86
C GLY A 64 -0.45 3.75 13.19
N MET A 65 0.00 3.07 14.25
CA MET A 65 0.23 3.67 15.56
C MET A 65 1.64 4.24 15.65
N TRP A 66 1.80 5.37 16.33
CA TRP A 66 3.11 5.99 16.51
C TRP A 66 4.04 5.10 17.35
N GLU A 67 5.18 4.70 16.79
CA GLU A 67 6.27 3.94 17.45
C GLU A 67 7.34 4.86 18.04
N GLY A 68 6.95 6.03 18.53
CA GLY A 68 7.93 6.97 19.07
C GLY A 68 8.61 6.45 20.33
N LEU A 69 9.93 6.31 20.22
CA LEU A 69 10.92 6.15 21.28
C LEU A 69 10.39 5.38 22.50
N LYS A 70 10.58 4.05 22.51
CA LYS A 70 10.68 3.32 23.78
C LYS A 70 11.64 4.12 24.67
N ARG A 71 11.11 4.69 25.76
CA ARG A 71 11.88 5.47 26.73
C ARG A 71 13.17 4.71 27.01
N VAL A 72 14.31 5.32 26.73
CA VAL A 72 15.57 4.87 27.33
C VAL A 72 15.40 5.11 28.83
N PRO A 73 15.40 4.08 29.69
CA PRO A 73 15.40 4.32 31.11
C PRO A 73 16.72 5.01 31.44
N LEU A 74 16.63 6.20 32.04
CA LEU A 74 17.75 6.89 32.69
C LEU A 74 18.24 6.07 33.89
#